data_AF-A0A972YVP0-F1
#
_entry.id   AF-A0A972YVP0-F1
#
_cell.length_a   1.000
_cell.length_b   1.000
_cell.length_c   1.000
_cell.angle_alpha   90.00
_cell.angle_beta   90.00
_cell.angle_gamma   90.00
#
_symmetry.space_group_name_H-M   'P 1'
#
loop_
_entity.id
_entity.type
_entity.pdbx_description
1 polymer ?
#
loop_
_entity_poly.entity_id
_entity_poly.type
_entity_poly.pdbx_seq_one_letter_code
_entity_poly.pdbx_strand_id
1 'polypeptide(L)'
;MISKKVRELFVSLMEAAIDAEVSYDVETEQYSGYFNSAVVDKYIELGALELVEEAGDAITILINNRDDFLSSFAAGIREAKLGNDQSYADYNANPFAFSVGFEHFHKIAKKKRPDLDYICHGFENTDTGLIHQQ
;
A
#
# COMPACT_ATOMS: atom_id res chain seq x y z
N MET A 1 14.00 8.74 -1.16
CA MET A 1 13.65 7.57 -1.99
C MET A 1 13.39 6.40 -1.06
N ILE A 2 12.20 5.85 -1.11
CA ILE A 2 11.79 4.74 -0.25
C ILE A 2 12.54 3.48 -0.70
N SER A 3 13.05 2.71 0.27
CA SER A 3 13.76 1.48 -0.08
C SER A 3 12.81 0.49 -0.76
N LYS A 4 13.34 -0.35 -1.66
CA LYS A 4 12.53 -1.34 -2.41
C LYS A 4 11.70 -2.22 -1.47
N LYS A 5 12.32 -2.79 -0.42
CA LYS A 5 11.67 -3.70 0.53
C LYS A 5 10.52 -3.03 1.30
N VAL A 6 10.71 -1.77 1.67
CA VAL A 6 9.67 -0.98 2.36
C VAL A 6 8.50 -0.73 1.44
N ARG A 7 8.75 -0.26 0.21
CA ARG A 7 7.67 -0.05 -0.76
C ARG A 7 6.91 -1.34 -1.02
N GLU A 8 7.61 -2.46 -1.21
CA GLU A 8 6.99 -3.77 -1.45
C GLU A 8 6.09 -4.22 -0.29
N LEU A 9 6.50 -4.02 0.96
CA LEU A 9 5.64 -4.29 2.12
C LEU A 9 4.34 -3.49 2.06
N PHE A 10 4.41 -2.16 1.92
CA PHE A 10 3.20 -1.35 1.95
C PHE A 10 2.33 -1.51 0.71
N VAL A 11 2.94 -1.77 -0.46
CA VAL A 11 2.20 -2.09 -1.68
C VAL A 11 1.46 -3.41 -1.55
N SER A 12 2.05 -4.45 -0.96
CA SER A 12 1.35 -5.73 -0.81
C SER A 12 0.11 -5.62 0.09
N LEU A 13 0.12 -4.72 1.09
CA LEU A 13 -1.07 -4.38 1.87
C LEU A 13 -2.15 -3.72 0.99
N MET A 14 -1.77 -2.83 0.07
CA MET A 14 -2.70 -2.15 -0.84
C MET A 14 -3.19 -3.03 -2.00
N GLU A 15 -2.52 -4.15 -2.25
CA GLU A 15 -2.89 -5.19 -3.22
C GLU A 15 -3.68 -6.35 -2.57
N ALA A 16 -3.90 -6.29 -1.25
CA ALA A 16 -4.55 -7.36 -0.52
C ALA A 16 -5.97 -7.66 -1.04
N ALA A 17 -6.28 -8.94 -1.22
CA ALA A 17 -7.54 -9.45 -1.75
C ALA A 17 -7.80 -10.88 -1.24
N ILE A 18 -9.01 -11.41 -1.51
CA ILE A 18 -9.48 -12.73 -1.00
C ILE A 18 -8.58 -13.90 -1.47
N ASP A 19 -7.93 -13.77 -2.64
CA ASP A 19 -7.05 -14.81 -3.23
C ASP A 19 -5.62 -14.28 -3.54
N ALA A 20 -5.13 -13.31 -2.76
CA ALA A 20 -3.79 -12.73 -2.93
C ALA A 20 -2.78 -13.28 -1.90
N GLU A 21 -1.49 -12.96 -2.09
CA GLU A 21 -0.41 -13.30 -1.13
C GLU A 21 -0.63 -12.67 0.26
N VAL A 22 -1.38 -11.56 0.28
CA VAL A 22 -1.83 -10.87 1.48
C VAL A 22 -3.34 -10.86 1.48
N SER A 23 -3.96 -11.40 2.53
CA SER A 23 -5.40 -11.30 2.75
C SER A 23 -5.72 -10.10 3.62
N TYR A 24 -6.84 -9.43 3.33
CA TYR A 24 -7.38 -8.36 4.15
C TYR A 24 -8.77 -8.75 4.66
N ASP A 25 -8.99 -8.62 5.96
CA ASP A 25 -10.29 -8.80 6.61
C ASP A 25 -10.90 -7.43 6.92
N VAL A 26 -12.04 -7.12 6.29
CA VAL A 26 -12.72 -5.83 6.44
C VAL A 26 -13.40 -5.66 7.81
N GLU A 27 -13.75 -6.75 8.49
CA GLU A 27 -14.40 -6.66 9.80
C GLU A 27 -13.41 -6.32 10.92
N THR A 28 -12.19 -6.84 10.81
CA THR A 28 -11.13 -6.66 11.80
C THR A 28 -10.04 -5.69 11.37
N GLU A 29 -10.07 -5.25 10.11
CA GLU A 29 -9.05 -4.46 9.41
C GLU A 29 -7.66 -5.09 9.36
N GLN A 30 -7.58 -6.40 9.55
CA GLN A 30 -6.32 -7.13 9.65
C GLN A 30 -5.77 -7.51 8.28
N TYR A 31 -4.45 -7.37 8.14
CA TYR A 31 -3.69 -7.86 7.01
C TYR A 31 -2.88 -9.07 7.43
N SER A 32 -3.07 -10.20 6.76
CA SER A 32 -2.35 -11.44 7.05
C SER A 32 -1.60 -11.93 5.82
N GLY A 33 -0.36 -12.37 6.02
CA GLY A 33 0.46 -12.90 4.93
C GLY A 33 1.90 -13.16 5.35
N TYR A 34 2.75 -13.33 4.35
CA TYR A 34 4.19 -13.54 4.54
C TYR A 34 4.95 -12.25 4.26
N PHE A 35 5.43 -11.61 5.31
CA PHE A 35 6.14 -10.33 5.22
C PHE A 35 7.63 -10.47 5.54
N ASN A 36 8.41 -9.46 5.17
CA ASN A 36 9.77 -9.35 5.68
C ASN A 36 9.72 -8.87 7.14
N SER A 37 9.89 -9.78 8.09
CA SER A 37 9.81 -9.50 9.53
C SER A 37 10.66 -8.29 9.96
N ALA A 38 11.91 -8.21 9.50
CA ALA A 38 12.78 -7.08 9.82
C ALA A 38 12.24 -5.71 9.34
N VAL A 39 11.44 -5.67 8.28
CA VAL A 39 10.75 -4.44 7.84
C VAL A 39 9.50 -4.21 8.69
N VAL A 40 8.74 -5.26 8.97
CA VAL A 40 7.55 -5.17 9.84
C VAL A 40 7.93 -4.65 11.21
N ASP A 41 8.90 -5.28 11.89
CA ASP A 41 9.40 -4.90 13.22
C ASP A 41 9.80 -3.43 13.26
N LYS A 42 10.55 -2.97 12.26
CA LYS A 42 10.95 -1.57 12.14
C LYS A 42 9.74 -0.63 12.08
N TYR A 43 8.70 -0.99 11.32
CA TYR A 43 7.52 -0.13 11.17
C TYR A 43 6.53 -0.26 12.33
N ILE A 44 6.62 -1.33 13.13
CA ILE A 44 6.00 -1.42 14.46
C ILE A 44 6.70 -0.45 15.42
N GLU A 45 8.03 -0.46 15.48
CA GLU A 45 8.80 0.47 16.33
C GLU A 45 8.54 1.94 15.99
N LEU A 46 8.30 2.25 14.71
CA LEU A 46 7.93 3.58 14.24
C LEU A 46 6.46 3.94 14.48
N GLY A 47 5.66 3.01 15.01
CA GLY A 47 4.24 3.20 15.30
C GLY A 47 3.33 3.24 14.06
N ALA A 48 3.82 2.80 12.90
CA ALA A 48 3.04 2.75 11.67
C ALA A 48 2.21 1.46 11.54
N LEU A 49 2.71 0.38 12.13
CA LEU A 49 2.07 -0.94 12.14
C LEU A 49 1.85 -1.40 13.59
N GLU A 50 0.86 -2.27 13.77
CA GLU A 50 0.63 -3.00 15.02
C GLU A 50 0.63 -4.50 14.72
N LEU A 51 1.31 -5.29 15.55
CA LEU A 51 1.31 -6.75 15.45
C LEU A 51 0.10 -7.31 16.20
N VAL A 52 -0.70 -8.12 15.52
CA VAL A 52 -1.83 -8.83 16.11
C VAL A 52 -1.44 -10.25 16.48
N GLU A 53 -0.87 -10.99 15.52
CA GLU A 53 -0.51 -12.39 15.68
C GLU A 53 0.71 -12.72 14.82
N GLU A 54 1.58 -13.59 15.34
CA GLU A 54 2.65 -14.23 14.58
C GLU A 54 2.52 -15.75 14.77
N ALA A 55 2.17 -16.45 13.69
CA ALA A 55 1.90 -17.88 13.68
C ALA A 55 2.83 -18.59 12.68
N GLY A 56 3.99 -19.01 13.16
CA GLY A 56 5.05 -19.55 12.30
C GLY A 56 5.64 -18.45 11.43
N ASP A 57 5.58 -18.61 10.11
CA ASP A 57 6.08 -17.61 9.15
C ASP A 57 4.99 -16.61 8.71
N ALA A 58 3.73 -16.82 9.11
CA ALA A 58 2.62 -15.92 8.82
C ALA A 58 2.51 -14.84 9.90
N ILE A 59 2.36 -13.60 9.47
CA ILE A 59 2.27 -12.43 10.34
C ILE A 59 0.94 -11.73 10.03
N THR A 60 0.20 -11.36 11.09
CA THR A 60 -1.02 -10.56 11.02
C THR A 60 -0.78 -9.20 11.65
N ILE A 61 -1.06 -8.14 10.90
CA ILE A 61 -0.80 -6.75 11.29
C ILE A 61 -1.98 -5.83 11.01
N LEU A 62 -1.99 -4.69 11.71
CA LEU A 62 -2.86 -3.54 11.44
C LEU A 62 -2.01 -2.36 10.93
N ILE A 63 -2.62 -1.47 10.16
CA ILE A 63 -2.04 -0.17 9.80
C ILE A 63 -2.61 0.87 10.76
N ASN A 64 -1.74 1.56 11.51
CA ASN A 64 -2.18 2.65 12.38
C ASN A 64 -2.61 3.86 11.55
N ASN A 65 -3.77 4.44 11.90
CA ASN A 65 -4.42 5.51 11.14
C ASN A 65 -4.64 5.10 9.66
N ARG A 66 -5.23 3.91 9.45
CA ARG A 66 -5.45 3.31 8.13
C ARG A 66 -6.10 4.26 7.13
N ASP A 67 -7.14 5.00 7.52
CA ASP A 67 -7.83 5.94 6.63
C ASP A 67 -6.91 7.06 6.11
N ASP A 68 -6.06 7.62 6.98
CA ASP A 68 -5.06 8.63 6.58
C ASP A 68 -4.00 8.02 5.67
N PHE A 69 -3.61 6.77 5.91
CA PHE A 69 -2.70 6.03 5.05
C PHE A 69 -3.31 5.82 3.66
N LEU A 70 -4.52 5.24 3.58
CA LEU A 70 -5.24 4.93 2.35
C LEU A 70 -5.48 6.18 1.50
N SER A 71 -5.99 7.25 2.12
CA SER A 71 -6.28 8.50 1.43
C SER A 71 -5.01 9.14 0.88
N SER A 72 -3.93 9.17 1.68
CA SER A 72 -2.65 9.73 1.25
C SER A 72 -1.97 8.88 0.17
N PHE A 73 -2.05 7.55 0.25
CA PHE A 73 -1.52 6.64 -0.77
C PHE A 73 -2.21 6.85 -2.12
N ALA A 74 -3.54 6.90 -2.13
CA ALA A 74 -4.32 7.17 -3.34
C ALA A 74 -4.02 8.57 -3.90
N ALA A 75 -3.82 9.59 -3.04
CA ALA A 75 -3.39 10.91 -3.47
C ALA A 75 -2.03 10.86 -4.17
N GLY A 76 -1.05 10.11 -3.62
CA GLY A 76 0.26 9.90 -4.24
C GLY A 76 0.18 9.33 -5.65
N ILE A 77 -0.66 8.30 -5.86
CA ILE A 77 -0.91 7.72 -7.18
C ILE A 77 -1.52 8.76 -8.13
N ARG A 78 -2.52 9.50 -7.65
CA ARG A 78 -3.21 10.52 -8.46
C ARG A 78 -2.27 11.62 -8.92
N GLU A 79 -1.47 12.17 -8.02
CA GLU A 79 -0.51 13.24 -8.38
C GLU A 79 0.55 12.74 -9.36
N ALA A 80 1.05 11.52 -9.18
CA ALA A 80 1.97 10.90 -10.13
C ALA A 80 1.32 10.69 -11.51
N LYS A 81 0.04 10.28 -11.57
CA LYS A 81 -0.75 10.14 -12.81
C LYS A 81 -0.93 11.48 -13.53
N LEU A 82 -1.11 12.57 -12.78
CA LEU A 82 -1.24 13.93 -13.32
C LEU A 82 0.10 14.53 -13.79
N GLY A 83 1.22 13.89 -13.49
CA GLY A 83 2.56 14.38 -13.84
C GLY A 83 3.10 15.42 -12.87
N ASN A 84 2.50 15.55 -11.68
CA ASN A 84 3.00 16.39 -10.59
C ASN A 84 4.19 15.71 -9.88
N ASP A 85 4.85 16.45 -8.98
CA ASP A 85 6.02 15.97 -8.24
C ASP A 85 5.69 15.53 -6.80
N GLN A 86 6.71 15.05 -6.07
CA GLN A 86 6.55 14.57 -4.69
C GLN A 86 6.39 15.69 -3.64
N SER A 87 6.54 16.97 -3.99
CA SER A 87 6.41 18.06 -3.01
C SER A 87 5.00 18.15 -2.42
N TYR A 88 4.01 17.60 -3.11
CA TYR A 88 2.64 17.49 -2.63
C TYR A 88 2.48 16.58 -1.40
N ALA A 89 3.49 15.75 -1.08
CA ALA A 89 3.47 14.91 0.11
C ALA A 89 3.27 15.72 1.40
N ASP A 90 3.82 16.94 1.46
CA ASP A 90 3.77 17.80 2.65
C ASP A 90 2.35 18.30 3.00
N TYR A 91 1.40 18.19 2.06
CA TYR A 91 -0.02 18.56 2.27
C TYR A 91 -0.91 17.38 2.66
N ASN A 92 -0.36 16.18 2.82
CA ASN A 92 -1.13 14.97 3.12
C ASN A 92 -1.00 14.59 4.61
N ALA A 93 -2.05 13.96 5.14
CA ALA A 93 -2.07 13.46 6.51
C ALA A 93 -0.95 12.44 6.77
N ASN A 94 -0.59 11.67 5.74
CA ASN A 94 0.52 10.72 5.78
C ASN A 94 1.47 10.91 4.58
N PRO A 95 2.50 11.79 4.70
CA PRO A 95 3.48 12.03 3.64
C PRO A 95 4.25 10.79 3.21
N PHE A 96 4.43 9.83 4.13
CA PHE A 96 5.07 8.55 3.84
C PHE A 96 4.19 7.72 2.89
N ALA A 97 2.91 7.52 3.22
CA ALA A 97 1.97 6.78 2.38
C ALA A 97 1.81 7.42 0.99
N PHE A 98 1.74 8.75 0.93
CA PHE A 98 1.77 9.50 -0.33
C PHE A 98 2.99 9.12 -1.18
N SER A 99 4.18 9.16 -0.57
CA SER A 99 5.42 8.85 -1.26
C SER A 99 5.47 7.39 -1.75
N VAL A 100 4.91 6.44 -0.99
CA VAL A 100 4.79 5.04 -1.42
C VAL A 100 3.90 4.94 -2.66
N GLY A 101 2.69 5.53 -2.63
CA GLY A 101 1.76 5.50 -3.75
C GLY A 101 2.33 6.17 -5.02
N PHE A 102 2.99 7.32 -4.85
CA PHE A 102 3.64 8.04 -5.93
C PHE A 102 4.74 7.22 -6.61
N GLU A 103 5.66 6.65 -5.81
CA GLU A 103 6.73 5.80 -6.35
C GLU A 103 6.18 4.54 -7.01
N HIS A 104 5.11 3.96 -6.44
CA HIS A 104 4.47 2.76 -6.93
C HIS A 104 3.83 2.96 -8.31
N PHE A 105 3.09 4.05 -8.52
CA PHE A 105 2.55 4.40 -9.83
C PHE A 105 3.64 4.42 -10.92
N HIS A 106 4.77 5.09 -10.66
CA HIS A 106 5.87 5.13 -11.62
C HIS A 106 6.53 3.77 -11.87
N LYS A 107 6.49 2.84 -10.90
CA LYS A 107 6.97 1.47 -11.10
C LYS A 107 6.04 0.67 -11.99
N ILE A 108 4.73 0.78 -11.77
CA ILE A 108 3.71 0.13 -12.60
C ILE A 108 3.72 0.70 -14.02
N ALA A 109 3.73 2.03 -14.18
CA ALA A 109 3.74 2.70 -15.48
C ALA A 109 4.96 2.36 -16.36
N LYS A 110 6.08 1.91 -15.76
CA LYS A 110 7.28 1.46 -16.50
C LYS A 110 7.16 0.03 -17.04
N LYS A 111 6.14 -0.75 -16.64
CA LYS A 111 5.93 -2.10 -17.16
C LYS A 111 5.46 -2.00 -18.62
N LYS A 112 6.19 -2.65 -19.54
CA LYS A 112 5.88 -2.64 -20.99
C LYS A 112 4.51 -3.23 -21.34
N ARG A 113 3.98 -4.09 -20.48
CA ARG A 113 2.63 -4.66 -20.52
C ARG A 113 2.07 -4.52 -19.11
N PRO A 114 1.26 -3.48 -18.84
CA PRO A 114 0.54 -3.39 -17.58
C PRO A 114 -0.37 -4.61 -17.48
N ASP A 115 -0.48 -5.17 -16.28
CA ASP A 115 -1.47 -6.22 -16.04
C ASP A 115 -2.85 -5.59 -16.23
N LEU A 116 -3.67 -6.13 -17.13
CA LEU A 116 -4.98 -5.56 -17.41
C LEU A 116 -5.87 -5.65 -16.17
N ASP A 117 -5.65 -6.64 -15.33
CA ASP A 117 -6.46 -6.92 -14.14
C ASP A 117 -5.74 -6.45 -12.86
N TYR A 118 -4.93 -5.40 -12.96
CA TYR A 118 -4.17 -4.89 -11.83
C TYR A 118 -5.08 -4.20 -10.81
N ILE A 119 -5.31 -4.86 -9.67
CA ILE A 119 -6.12 -4.34 -8.55
C ILE A 119 -5.19 -3.91 -7.43
N CYS A 120 -5.23 -2.62 -7.11
CA CYS A 120 -4.51 -2.01 -6.00
C CYS A 120 -5.24 -0.75 -5.55
N HIS A 121 -5.25 -0.47 -4.25
CA HIS A 121 -5.91 0.71 -3.69
C HIS A 121 -5.46 2.00 -4.40
N GLY A 122 -6.40 2.86 -4.78
CA GLY A 122 -6.11 4.10 -5.48
C GLY A 122 -5.80 3.97 -6.97
N PHE A 123 -5.65 2.76 -7.52
CA PHE A 123 -5.60 2.54 -8.97
C PHE A 123 -7.01 2.43 -9.57
N GLU A 124 -7.12 2.84 -10.82
CA GLU A 124 -8.34 2.64 -11.60
C GLU A 124 -8.45 1.18 -12.03
N ASN A 125 -9.55 0.53 -11.65
CA ASN A 125 -9.87 -0.81 -12.12
C ASN A 125 -10.38 -0.69 -13.58
N THR A 126 -9.72 -1.40 -14.48
CA THR A 126 -9.95 -1.34 -15.93
C THR A 126 -11.31 -1.90 -16.36
N ASP A 127 -11.85 -2.86 -15.62
CA ASP A 127 -13.15 -3.47 -15.89
C ASP A 127 -14.32 -2.55 -15.53
N THR A 128 -14.17 -1.81 -14.42
CA THR A 128 -15.23 -0.95 -13.88
C THR A 128 -15.06 0.54 -14.22
N GLY A 129 -13.84 0.96 -14.56
CA GLY A 129 -13.46 2.37 -14.73
C GLY A 129 -13.46 3.17 -13.42
N LEU A 130 -13.60 2.52 -12.27
CA LEU A 130 -13.66 3.15 -10.95
C LEU A 130 -12.34 2.98 -10.21
N ILE A 131 -12.02 3.92 -9.32
CA ILE A 131 -10.86 3.79 -8.43
C ILE A 131 -11.14 2.69 -7.41
N HIS A 132 -10.27 1.69 -7.34
CA HIS A 132 -10.35 0.63 -6.34
C HIS A 132 -10.14 1.19 -4.94
N GLN A 133 -11.00 0.77 -4.01
CA GLN A 133 -10.96 1.09 -2.59
C GLN A 133 -11.05 -0.24 -1.83
N GLN A 134 -10.22 -0.40 -0.80
CA GLN A 134 -10.23 -1.55 0.11
C GLN A 134 -11.19 -1.36 1.27
#